data_AF-A0A3A9G8X3-F1
#
_entry.id   AF-A0A3A9G8X3-F1
#
_cell.length_a   1.000
_cell.length_b   1.000
_cell.length_c   1.000
_cell.angle_alpha   90.00
_cell.angle_beta   90.00
_cell.angle_gamma   90.00
#
_symmetry.space_group_name_H-M   'P 1'
#
loop_
_entity.id
_entity.type
_entity.pdbx_description
1 polymer ?
#
loop_
_entity_poly.entity_id
_entity_poly.type
_entity_poly.pdbx_seq_one_letter_code
_entity_poly.pdbx_strand_id
1 'polypeptide(L)'
;MDENKNLENQEAEQPSYINTTNEAGASEETPAPAVPSAGGEVTVPKKNNTGLFVMLGIAAVLIIAIIVVLVMGKTGNPEEAVRKAFSVTGEKLGAIDDQMKEELPVMKLMVPSSNGKNTHYSFSVDSLDIGEMGGIPSELVAGILRLFSIEGDMVSDPQTESFQIEAALNMQGSPLANVFFQSAPGQMAAGVPMFSDRFFSINPDTFLEDYKNSRFYDENTENLEDLELLQDTLRSELAMLTEYGRLDIKTFQNDIYEILYGALENGIYEKPVQEDGQKVYRVQLDEEQVKNTLKALIQYIYVDSQLGKAFQGEFADLIQEQLPSAIEEMEESGSDLPLFMTVKVGKDGLVSEASFQKNAEENPQLIYHLSTTDKGFQTDVNMELAGASDLDSLQMKVNCTYQDGVYHADMEYQVKGDVEETDLDLAFQMNMEFNKEGKCTANGKYDLGMGIMPVSMDFSMDGTITNPSEDTFKMDFPVLKLNVTEGESSETMGIGFRYTGETKALTESLAPVSNTLPVFSATDEQFAEEMEKYSAGVERIQEQLFGGLFGGSMAESPAA
;
A
#
# COMPACT_ATOMS: atom_id res chain seq x y z
N MET A 1 29.09 6.41 -44.09
CA MET A 1 29.95 5.56 -44.93
C MET A 1 29.83 4.17 -44.35
N ASP A 2 29.35 3.26 -45.20
CA ASP A 2 29.63 1.81 -45.29
C ASP A 2 29.68 0.97 -44.00
N GLU A 3 29.18 -0.26 -43.90
CA GLU A 3 28.19 -1.10 -44.62
C GLU A 3 28.49 -2.54 -44.12
N ASN A 4 27.47 -3.36 -43.78
CA ASN A 4 27.46 -4.83 -44.00
C ASN A 4 28.53 -5.73 -43.29
N LYS A 5 28.38 -7.06 -43.09
CA LYS A 5 27.33 -8.06 -43.44
C LYS A 5 27.46 -9.34 -42.58
N ASN A 6 26.33 -10.05 -42.44
CA ASN A 6 26.08 -11.52 -42.38
C ASN A 6 27.10 -12.53 -41.81
N LEU A 7 26.57 -13.51 -41.06
CA LEU A 7 26.48 -14.96 -41.39
C LEU A 7 25.79 -15.66 -40.18
N GLU A 8 24.53 -16.08 -40.25
CA GLU A 8 23.97 -17.33 -40.84
C GLU A 8 24.29 -18.65 -40.11
N ASN A 9 23.21 -19.44 -39.96
CA ASN A 9 23.04 -20.75 -39.31
C ASN A 9 24.06 -21.85 -39.71
N GLN A 10 24.32 -22.84 -38.82
CA GLN A 10 23.80 -24.21 -38.97
C GLN A 10 24.25 -25.23 -37.87
N GLU A 11 23.26 -26.04 -37.45
CA GLU A 11 23.27 -27.50 -37.18
C GLU A 11 24.27 -28.21 -36.22
N ALA A 12 23.64 -28.89 -35.23
CA ALA A 12 23.86 -30.25 -34.70
C ALA A 12 25.15 -31.05 -34.99
N GLU A 13 25.70 -31.71 -33.94
CA GLU A 13 25.58 -33.16 -33.70
C GLU A 13 26.24 -33.61 -32.37
N GLN A 14 25.93 -34.82 -31.89
CA GLN A 14 26.58 -35.46 -30.73
C GLN A 14 28.01 -35.94 -31.05
N PRO A 15 28.79 -36.35 -30.04
CA PRO A 15 29.28 -37.73 -30.09
C PRO A 15 29.19 -38.52 -28.77
N SER A 16 29.36 -39.83 -28.90
CA SER A 16 29.08 -40.87 -27.90
C SER A 16 30.33 -41.69 -27.52
N TYR A 17 30.18 -42.50 -26.46
CA TYR A 17 31.06 -43.58 -25.95
C TYR A 17 32.33 -43.21 -25.17
N ILE A 18 32.47 -43.85 -24.00
CA ILE A 18 33.48 -44.92 -23.79
C ILE A 18 32.98 -45.90 -22.71
N ASN A 19 33.42 -47.14 -22.83
CA ASN A 19 32.98 -48.32 -22.07
C ASN A 19 34.14 -48.80 -21.16
N THR A 20 33.87 -49.23 -19.92
CA THR A 20 34.83 -50.11 -19.20
C THR A 20 34.13 -51.04 -18.21
N THR A 21 34.49 -52.32 -18.33
CA THR A 21 34.09 -53.47 -17.51
C THR A 21 34.84 -53.55 -16.18
N ASN A 22 34.26 -54.29 -15.23
CA ASN A 22 35.01 -55.12 -14.29
C ASN A 22 34.15 -56.30 -13.80
N GLU A 23 34.68 -57.52 -13.86
CA GLU A 23 34.07 -58.74 -13.33
C GLU A 23 34.73 -59.18 -12.02
N ALA A 24 33.94 -59.74 -11.10
CA ALA A 24 34.26 -60.82 -10.12
C ALA A 24 33.10 -60.91 -9.10
N GLY A 25 32.60 -62.08 -8.64
CA GLY A 25 32.84 -63.48 -9.01
C GLY A 25 32.31 -64.42 -7.90
N ALA A 26 31.85 -65.63 -8.27
CA ALA A 26 31.32 -66.71 -7.38
C ALA A 26 29.98 -66.39 -6.63
N SER A 27 29.04 -67.31 -6.36
CA SER A 27 28.81 -68.74 -6.69
C SER A 27 27.28 -69.06 -6.66
N GLU A 28 26.70 -70.28 -6.72
CA GLU A 28 27.14 -71.69 -6.71
C GLU A 28 26.09 -72.63 -7.40
N GLU A 29 26.51 -73.83 -7.83
CA GLU A 29 25.84 -75.12 -8.12
C GLU A 29 24.38 -75.31 -8.65
N THR A 30 24.24 -76.38 -9.47
CA THR A 30 23.04 -76.94 -10.14
C THR A 30 22.59 -78.27 -9.44
N PRO A 31 21.41 -78.90 -9.72
CA PRO A 31 21.24 -79.71 -10.94
C PRO A 31 19.79 -79.82 -11.52
N ALA A 32 19.69 -80.41 -12.72
CA ALA A 32 18.46 -80.74 -13.46
C ALA A 32 18.14 -82.26 -13.31
N PRO A 33 17.55 -83.00 -14.29
CA PRO A 33 16.46 -82.76 -15.27
C PRO A 33 15.38 -83.88 -15.25
N ALA A 34 14.33 -83.81 -16.09
CA ALA A 34 13.69 -85.01 -16.68
C ALA A 34 12.76 -84.70 -17.88
N VAL A 35 12.89 -85.46 -18.98
CA VAL A 35 11.92 -85.58 -20.10
C VAL A 35 11.86 -87.06 -20.48
N PRO A 36 10.69 -87.63 -20.79
CA PRO A 36 10.60 -88.39 -22.05
C PRO A 36 9.24 -88.33 -22.78
N SER A 37 9.29 -87.93 -24.06
CA SER A 37 8.77 -88.62 -25.26
C SER A 37 7.37 -89.28 -25.34
N ALA A 38 6.77 -89.09 -26.54
CA ALA A 38 6.00 -90.05 -27.36
C ALA A 38 4.47 -89.83 -27.57
N GLY A 39 4.14 -89.15 -28.68
CA GLY A 39 3.35 -89.71 -29.79
C GLY A 39 1.82 -89.92 -29.66
N GLY A 40 1.04 -89.20 -30.48
CA GLY A 40 -0.36 -89.53 -30.79
C GLY A 40 -1.09 -88.41 -31.56
N GLU A 41 -1.36 -88.61 -32.85
CA GLU A 41 -2.16 -87.67 -33.67
C GLU A 41 -3.68 -87.85 -33.47
N VAL A 42 -4.41 -86.73 -33.37
CA VAL A 42 -5.85 -86.66 -33.68
C VAL A 42 -6.16 -85.33 -34.38
N THR A 43 -6.99 -85.35 -35.41
CA THR A 43 -7.18 -84.26 -36.39
C THR A 43 -8.41 -83.37 -36.15
N VAL A 44 -8.23 -82.04 -36.28
CA VAL A 44 -9.20 -80.92 -36.51
C VAL A 44 -10.34 -80.69 -35.46
N PRO A 45 -10.84 -79.46 -35.22
CA PRO A 45 -11.16 -78.41 -36.22
C PRO A 45 -10.65 -76.97 -35.95
N LYS A 46 -10.72 -76.12 -36.98
CA LYS A 46 -10.62 -74.66 -36.86
C LYS A 46 -11.74 -74.13 -35.94
N LYS A 47 -11.42 -73.18 -35.05
CA LYS A 47 -12.39 -72.33 -34.34
C LYS A 47 -11.97 -70.87 -34.35
N ASN A 48 -12.95 -69.96 -34.44
CA ASN A 48 -12.76 -68.53 -34.65
C ASN A 48 -12.11 -67.80 -33.47
N ASN A 49 -11.12 -66.95 -33.75
CA ASN A 49 -10.50 -66.03 -32.76
C ASN A 49 -11.34 -64.78 -32.44
N THR A 50 -12.56 -64.65 -32.96
CA THR A 50 -13.38 -63.42 -32.84
C THR A 50 -13.74 -63.07 -31.38
N GLY A 51 -13.86 -64.07 -30.49
CA GLY A 51 -14.17 -63.81 -29.07
C GLY A 51 -13.06 -63.14 -28.28
N LEU A 52 -11.79 -63.41 -28.61
CA LEU A 52 -10.65 -62.84 -27.87
C LEU A 52 -10.43 -61.36 -28.21
N PHE A 53 -10.62 -60.97 -29.47
CA PHE A 53 -10.54 -59.58 -29.90
C PHE A 53 -11.73 -58.73 -29.42
N VAL A 54 -12.93 -59.31 -29.26
CA VAL A 54 -14.05 -58.60 -28.65
C VAL A 54 -13.83 -58.43 -27.14
N MET A 55 -13.30 -59.43 -26.43
CA MET A 55 -12.94 -59.29 -25.00
C MET A 55 -11.78 -58.31 -24.77
N LEU A 56 -10.71 -58.35 -25.59
CA LEU A 56 -9.61 -57.39 -25.52
C LEU A 56 -10.05 -55.98 -25.97
N GLY A 57 -10.97 -55.88 -26.95
CA GLY A 57 -11.58 -54.62 -27.36
C GLY A 57 -12.47 -54.02 -26.27
N ILE A 58 -13.30 -54.83 -25.61
CA ILE A 58 -14.12 -54.40 -24.47
C ILE A 58 -13.25 -54.07 -23.26
N ALA A 59 -12.17 -54.82 -22.99
CA ALA A 59 -11.22 -54.49 -21.93
C ALA A 59 -10.43 -53.22 -22.25
N ALA A 60 -10.01 -52.99 -23.50
CA ALA A 60 -9.35 -51.77 -23.92
C ALA A 60 -10.31 -50.57 -23.93
N VAL A 61 -11.57 -50.74 -24.33
CA VAL A 61 -12.60 -49.70 -24.24
C VAL A 61 -13.03 -49.46 -22.80
N LEU A 62 -13.05 -50.46 -21.91
CA LEU A 62 -13.24 -50.27 -20.47
C LEU A 62 -12.02 -49.61 -19.83
N ILE A 63 -10.79 -49.95 -20.23
CA ILE A 63 -9.58 -49.29 -19.70
C ILE A 63 -9.47 -47.87 -20.25
N ILE A 64 -9.83 -47.60 -21.52
CA ILE A 64 -9.90 -46.24 -22.06
C ILE A 64 -11.08 -45.48 -21.46
N ALA A 65 -12.24 -46.10 -21.24
CA ALA A 65 -13.36 -45.46 -20.55
C ALA A 65 -13.07 -45.25 -19.07
N ILE A 66 -12.33 -46.13 -18.39
CA ILE A 66 -11.90 -45.98 -17.00
C ILE A 66 -10.73 -44.99 -16.91
N ILE A 67 -9.84 -44.88 -17.90
CA ILE A 67 -8.82 -43.82 -17.95
C ILE A 67 -9.49 -42.48 -18.28
N VAL A 68 -10.44 -42.42 -19.20
CA VAL A 68 -11.26 -41.23 -19.46
C VAL A 68 -12.10 -40.89 -18.21
N VAL A 69 -12.64 -41.86 -17.49
CA VAL A 69 -13.40 -41.67 -16.23
C VAL A 69 -12.50 -41.56 -14.99
N LEU A 70 -11.17 -41.74 -15.08
CA LEU A 70 -10.20 -41.43 -14.00
C LEU A 70 -9.46 -40.11 -14.26
N VAL A 71 -9.32 -39.72 -15.53
CA VAL A 71 -8.83 -38.40 -15.97
C VAL A 71 -9.97 -37.36 -15.89
N MET A 72 -11.23 -37.76 -16.12
CA MET A 72 -12.42 -36.99 -15.71
C MET A 72 -12.78 -37.25 -14.23
N GLY A 73 -12.31 -38.37 -13.64
CA GLY A 73 -12.67 -38.83 -12.30
C GLY A 73 -11.89 -38.24 -11.15
N LYS A 74 -11.61 -36.93 -11.20
CA LYS A 74 -11.34 -36.09 -10.01
C LYS A 74 -11.35 -34.60 -10.35
N THR A 75 -12.12 -34.17 -11.35
CA THR A 75 -12.61 -32.79 -11.35
C THR A 75 -13.67 -32.69 -10.26
N GLY A 76 -13.25 -32.27 -9.05
CA GLY A 76 -14.20 -31.73 -8.06
C GLY A 76 -14.99 -30.57 -8.67
N ASN A 77 -16.07 -30.15 -8.01
CA ASN A 77 -16.89 -29.04 -8.50
C ASN A 77 -15.94 -27.85 -8.81
N PRO A 78 -15.91 -27.31 -10.05
CA PRO A 78 -14.98 -26.23 -10.40
C PRO A 78 -15.10 -25.03 -9.45
N GLU A 79 -16.33 -24.71 -9.06
CA GLU A 79 -16.68 -23.75 -8.01
C GLU A 79 -16.01 -24.09 -6.67
N GLU A 80 -16.21 -25.30 -6.13
CA GLU A 80 -15.57 -25.76 -4.88
C GLU A 80 -14.04 -25.72 -4.95
N ALA A 81 -13.46 -25.98 -6.13
CA ALA A 81 -12.02 -25.90 -6.34
C ALA A 81 -11.50 -24.46 -6.35
N VAL A 82 -12.25 -23.51 -6.94
CA VAL A 82 -11.96 -22.07 -6.90
C VAL A 82 -12.15 -21.52 -5.49
N ARG A 83 -13.31 -21.77 -4.84
CA ARG A 83 -13.58 -21.39 -3.44
C ARG A 83 -12.47 -21.89 -2.51
N LYS A 84 -12.01 -23.13 -2.68
CA LYS A 84 -10.88 -23.69 -1.92
C LYS A 84 -9.55 -22.99 -2.23
N ALA A 85 -9.26 -22.67 -3.48
CA ALA A 85 -8.02 -21.96 -3.83
C ALA A 85 -7.97 -20.58 -3.16
N PHE A 86 -9.06 -19.81 -3.21
CA PHE A 86 -9.18 -18.53 -2.50
C PHE A 86 -8.97 -18.68 -0.99
N SER A 87 -9.69 -19.60 -0.34
CA SER A 87 -9.56 -19.87 1.11
C SER A 87 -8.13 -20.25 1.52
N VAL A 88 -7.48 -21.18 0.82
CA VAL A 88 -6.10 -21.60 1.13
C VAL A 88 -5.10 -20.47 0.86
N THR A 89 -5.38 -19.59 -0.09
CA THR A 89 -4.56 -18.42 -0.39
C THR A 89 -4.65 -17.37 0.73
N GLY A 90 -5.86 -17.03 1.19
CA GLY A 90 -6.08 -16.13 2.33
C GLY A 90 -5.46 -16.67 3.63
N GLU A 91 -5.65 -17.95 3.93
CA GLU A 91 -5.01 -18.61 5.08
C GLU A 91 -3.47 -18.48 5.04
N LYS A 92 -2.88 -18.64 3.85
CA LYS A 92 -1.42 -18.55 3.68
C LYS A 92 -0.90 -17.12 3.82
N LEU A 93 -1.59 -16.13 3.24
CA LEU A 93 -1.18 -14.73 3.38
C LEU A 93 -1.34 -14.24 4.82
N GLY A 94 -2.43 -14.64 5.49
CA GLY A 94 -2.61 -14.38 6.92
C GLY A 94 -1.49 -14.97 7.76
N ALA A 95 -1.00 -16.17 7.44
CA ALA A 95 0.15 -16.77 8.13
C ALA A 95 1.48 -16.04 7.84
N ILE A 96 1.66 -15.47 6.64
CA ILE A 96 2.83 -14.63 6.31
C ILE A 96 2.76 -13.30 7.08
N ASP A 97 1.60 -12.64 7.13
CA ASP A 97 1.39 -11.43 7.92
C ASP A 97 1.62 -11.66 9.43
N ASP A 98 1.08 -12.74 9.99
CA ASP A 98 1.32 -13.14 11.37
C ASP A 98 2.82 -13.38 11.63
N GLN A 99 3.53 -14.04 10.71
CA GLN A 99 4.99 -14.25 10.80
C GLN A 99 5.77 -12.94 10.69
N MET A 100 5.38 -12.02 9.80
CA MET A 100 6.00 -10.70 9.68
C MET A 100 5.81 -9.87 10.96
N LYS A 101 4.61 -9.91 11.55
CA LYS A 101 4.29 -9.28 12.84
C LYS A 101 5.04 -9.95 14.01
N GLU A 102 5.45 -11.22 13.90
CA GLU A 102 6.31 -11.88 14.89
C GLU A 102 7.83 -11.59 14.69
N GLU A 103 8.32 -11.52 13.46
CA GLU A 103 9.76 -11.46 13.16
C GLU A 103 10.30 -10.04 12.93
N LEU A 104 9.50 -9.10 12.41
CA LEU A 104 9.97 -7.78 11.99
C LEU A 104 9.70 -6.69 13.05
N PRO A 105 10.72 -5.97 13.56
CA PRO A 105 10.53 -4.91 14.55
C PRO A 105 9.61 -3.78 14.09
N VAL A 106 9.67 -3.40 12.81
CA VAL A 106 8.80 -2.34 12.24
C VAL A 106 7.34 -2.76 12.18
N MET A 107 7.04 -4.01 11.83
CA MET A 107 5.65 -4.51 11.80
C MET A 107 5.05 -4.47 13.21
N LYS A 108 5.82 -4.89 14.23
CA LYS A 108 5.42 -4.77 15.64
C LYS A 108 5.18 -3.32 16.08
N LEU A 109 5.97 -2.37 15.58
CA LEU A 109 5.75 -0.95 15.84
C LEU A 109 4.48 -0.43 15.17
N MET A 110 4.11 -0.95 14.00
CA MET A 110 2.88 -0.58 13.28
C MET A 110 1.61 -1.25 13.83
N VAL A 111 1.69 -2.44 14.43
CA VAL A 111 0.51 -3.10 15.04
C VAL A 111 -0.16 -2.17 16.07
N PRO A 112 -1.49 -1.97 16.00
CA PRO A 112 -2.24 -1.21 16.99
C PRO A 112 -2.10 -1.83 18.39
N SER A 113 -1.54 -1.06 19.33
CA SER A 113 -1.43 -1.48 20.72
C SER A 113 -2.66 -1.07 21.50
N SER A 114 -3.33 -2.02 22.16
CA SER A 114 -4.51 -1.74 23.00
C SER A 114 -4.31 -0.69 24.07
N ASN A 115 -3.06 -0.47 24.51
CA ASN A 115 -2.72 0.42 25.62
C ASN A 115 -2.27 1.82 25.17
N GLY A 116 -2.21 2.09 23.86
CA GLY A 116 -1.61 3.32 23.33
C GLY A 116 -0.08 3.34 23.33
N LYS A 117 0.49 4.37 22.72
CA LYS A 117 1.95 4.57 22.53
C LYS A 117 2.35 5.99 22.93
N ASN A 118 3.51 6.13 23.55
CA ASN A 118 4.22 7.40 23.69
C ASN A 118 5.58 7.29 22.98
N THR A 119 5.86 8.20 22.05
CA THR A 119 7.11 8.26 21.29
C THR A 119 7.84 9.55 21.61
N HIS A 120 8.95 9.44 22.35
CA HIS A 120 9.91 10.52 22.45
C HIS A 120 10.73 10.59 21.15
N TYR A 121 10.97 11.78 20.61
CA TYR A 121 11.66 11.95 19.34
C TYR A 121 12.58 13.17 19.30
N SER A 122 13.55 13.12 18.39
CA SER A 122 14.44 14.22 18.02
C SER A 122 14.70 14.19 16.52
N PHE A 123 14.36 15.29 15.84
CA PHE A 123 14.71 15.59 14.45
C PHE A 123 15.80 16.66 14.41
N SER A 124 16.81 16.51 13.57
CA SER A 124 17.84 17.55 13.34
C SER A 124 18.15 17.66 11.85
N VAL A 125 18.33 18.89 11.36
CA VAL A 125 18.68 19.11 9.94
C VAL A 125 20.13 18.70 9.71
N ASP A 126 20.36 17.74 8.80
CA ASP A 126 21.68 17.24 8.43
C ASP A 126 22.19 17.86 7.13
N SER A 127 21.32 17.97 6.12
CA SER A 127 21.65 18.52 4.81
C SER A 127 20.54 19.41 4.28
N LEU A 128 20.94 20.35 3.43
CA LEU A 128 20.05 21.22 2.68
C LEU A 128 20.66 21.36 1.28
N ASP A 129 19.88 21.01 0.26
CA ASP A 129 20.26 21.10 -1.14
C ASP A 129 19.27 22.05 -1.81
N ILE A 130 19.63 23.33 -1.89
CA ILE A 130 18.86 24.32 -2.63
C ILE A 130 19.68 24.59 -3.90
N GLY A 131 19.00 24.57 -5.05
CA GLY A 131 19.56 25.00 -6.34
C GLY A 131 20.04 26.46 -6.35
N GLU A 132 20.25 27.06 -7.52
CA GLU A 132 20.73 28.46 -7.62
C GLU A 132 19.65 29.52 -7.30
N MET A 133 18.98 29.41 -6.14
CA MET A 133 18.03 30.41 -5.64
C MET A 133 18.73 31.74 -5.28
N GLY A 134 18.72 32.67 -6.23
CA GLY A 134 18.81 34.11 -5.95
C GLY A 134 20.11 34.64 -5.33
N GLY A 135 21.19 33.86 -5.31
CA GLY A 135 22.52 34.31 -4.86
C GLY A 135 22.75 34.26 -3.34
N ILE A 136 21.89 33.59 -2.56
CA ILE A 136 22.21 33.24 -1.17
C ILE A 136 23.04 31.94 -1.20
N PRO A 137 24.21 31.86 -0.54
CA PRO A 137 24.97 30.60 -0.50
C PRO A 137 24.19 29.52 0.25
N SER A 138 23.87 28.40 -0.41
CA SER A 138 23.17 27.26 0.20
C SER A 138 23.90 26.73 1.43
N GLU A 139 25.23 26.74 1.44
CA GLU A 139 26.07 26.41 2.61
C GLU A 139 25.79 27.29 3.84
N LEU A 140 25.45 28.57 3.66
CA LEU A 140 25.13 29.49 4.76
C LEU A 140 23.77 29.15 5.37
N VAL A 141 22.76 28.89 4.53
CA VAL A 141 21.42 28.49 4.97
C VAL A 141 21.48 27.12 5.65
N ALA A 142 22.18 26.16 5.06
CA ALA A 142 22.43 24.84 5.65
C ALA A 142 23.14 24.95 7.01
N GLY A 143 24.14 25.84 7.11
CA GLY A 143 24.85 26.12 8.36
C GLY A 143 23.97 26.71 9.47
N ILE A 144 23.00 27.53 9.11
CA ILE A 144 22.00 28.08 10.05
C ILE A 144 20.97 27.01 10.45
N LEU A 145 20.39 26.27 9.49
CA LEU A 145 19.39 25.24 9.77
C LEU A 145 19.94 24.10 10.64
N ARG A 146 21.22 23.73 10.48
CA ARG A 146 21.93 22.78 11.35
C ARG A 146 22.05 23.22 12.82
N LEU A 147 21.76 24.48 13.15
CA LEU A 147 21.67 24.92 14.54
C LEU A 147 20.35 24.50 15.21
N PHE A 148 19.36 24.08 14.42
CA PHE A 148 18.03 23.75 14.90
C PHE A 148 17.79 22.25 15.00
N SER A 149 17.10 21.83 16.07
CA SER A 149 16.48 20.52 16.21
C SER A 149 15.02 20.67 16.66
N ILE A 150 14.18 19.68 16.39
CA ILE A 150 12.83 19.59 16.94
C ILE A 150 12.80 18.34 17.82
N GLU A 151 12.60 18.52 19.12
CA GLU A 151 12.60 17.43 20.10
C GLU A 151 11.27 17.43 20.85
N GLY A 152 10.68 16.27 21.09
CA GLY A 152 9.31 16.21 21.58
C GLY A 152 8.81 14.83 21.96
N ASP A 153 7.55 14.78 22.34
CA ASP A 153 6.80 13.57 22.69
C ASP A 153 5.50 13.53 21.88
N MET A 154 5.22 12.38 21.27
CA MET A 154 4.00 12.10 20.52
C MET A 154 3.25 10.95 21.18
N VAL A 155 2.04 11.23 21.66
CA VAL A 155 1.17 10.27 22.35
C VAL A 155 -0.03 9.94 21.48
N SER A 156 -0.33 8.65 21.33
CA SER A 156 -1.55 8.14 20.69
C SER A 156 -2.23 7.16 21.65
N ASP A 157 -3.45 7.50 22.07
CA ASP A 157 -4.30 6.67 22.92
C ASP A 157 -5.57 6.25 22.16
N PRO A 158 -5.63 5.00 21.66
CA PRO A 158 -6.80 4.49 20.96
C PRO A 158 -7.97 4.16 21.88
N GLN A 159 -7.81 4.16 23.22
CA GLN A 159 -8.93 3.94 24.16
C GLN A 159 -9.76 5.19 24.38
N THR A 160 -9.12 6.36 24.33
CA THR A 160 -9.79 7.67 24.46
C THR A 160 -9.97 8.37 23.12
N GLU A 161 -9.55 7.73 22.02
CA GLU A 161 -9.51 8.31 20.65
C GLU A 161 -8.74 9.65 20.63
N SER A 162 -7.68 9.73 21.44
CA SER A 162 -6.91 10.97 21.64
C SER A 162 -5.51 10.88 21.09
N PHE A 163 -5.00 12.01 20.60
CA PHE A 163 -3.65 12.17 20.07
C PHE A 163 -3.05 13.48 20.60
N GLN A 164 -1.77 13.47 20.98
CA GLN A 164 -1.08 14.67 21.46
C GLN A 164 0.34 14.75 20.87
N ILE A 165 0.76 15.96 20.51
CA ILE A 165 2.14 16.31 20.21
C ILE A 165 2.57 17.42 21.17
N GLU A 166 3.68 17.19 21.86
CA GLU A 166 4.47 18.25 22.49
C GLU A 166 5.81 18.33 21.77
N ALA A 167 6.13 19.47 21.15
CA ALA A 167 7.34 19.66 20.37
C ALA A 167 8.08 20.92 20.80
N ALA A 168 9.40 20.86 20.92
CA ALA A 168 10.26 22.01 21.15
C ALA A 168 11.18 22.24 19.94
N LEU A 169 11.07 23.40 19.31
CA LEU A 169 12.10 23.90 18.40
C LEU A 169 13.27 24.39 19.26
N ASN A 170 14.38 23.66 19.21
CA ASN A 170 15.62 24.02 19.87
C ASN A 170 16.55 24.75 18.91
N MET A 171 17.34 25.68 19.44
CA MET A 171 18.50 26.27 18.76
C MET A 171 19.74 26.03 19.64
N GLN A 172 20.77 25.38 19.09
CA GLN A 172 22.00 25.01 19.81
C GLN A 172 21.75 24.23 21.12
N GLY A 173 20.71 23.38 21.14
CA GLY A 173 20.33 22.59 22.33
C GLY A 173 19.63 23.38 23.44
N SER A 174 19.14 24.59 23.15
CA SER A 174 18.27 25.36 24.04
C SER A 174 16.89 25.55 23.40
N PRO A 175 15.77 25.35 24.12
CA PRO A 175 14.43 25.52 23.56
C PRO A 175 14.15 26.99 23.22
N LEU A 176 13.82 27.25 21.96
CA LEU A 176 13.46 28.55 21.43
C LEU A 176 11.93 28.74 21.42
N ALA A 177 11.21 27.74 20.94
CA ALA A 177 9.75 27.69 20.92
C ALA A 177 9.27 26.30 21.33
N ASN A 178 8.07 26.21 21.89
CA ASN A 178 7.39 24.93 22.08
C ASN A 178 5.96 24.99 21.54
N VAL A 179 5.50 23.90 20.94
CA VAL A 179 4.16 23.74 20.39
C VAL A 179 3.50 22.59 21.13
N PHE A 180 2.27 22.81 21.57
CA PHE A 180 1.36 21.79 22.05
C PHE A 180 0.23 21.66 21.04
N PHE A 181 -0.12 20.43 20.70
CA PHE A 181 -1.33 20.07 19.98
C PHE A 181 -1.96 18.85 20.64
N GLN A 182 -3.27 18.85 20.83
CA GLN A 182 -4.03 17.67 21.21
C GLN A 182 -5.32 17.61 20.40
N SER A 183 -5.66 16.42 19.92
CA SER A 183 -6.98 16.04 19.45
C SER A 183 -7.58 15.02 20.42
N ALA A 184 -8.86 15.16 20.71
CA ALA A 184 -9.69 14.24 21.49
C ALA A 184 -11.15 14.38 21.03
N PRO A 185 -12.03 13.41 21.32
CA PRO A 185 -13.46 13.49 20.95
C PRO A 185 -14.11 14.80 21.44
N GLY A 186 -14.61 15.60 20.49
CA GLY A 186 -15.23 16.91 20.75
C GLY A 186 -14.27 18.06 21.08
N GLN A 187 -12.94 17.88 20.97
CA GLN A 187 -11.96 18.92 21.26
C GLN A 187 -10.67 18.76 20.43
N MET A 188 -10.35 19.78 19.62
CA MET A 188 -8.97 20.05 19.21
C MET A 188 -8.45 21.23 20.03
N ALA A 189 -7.21 21.15 20.52
CA ALA A 189 -6.57 22.20 21.29
C ALA A 189 -5.11 22.39 20.84
N ALA A 190 -4.70 23.65 20.63
CA ALA A 190 -3.35 23.99 20.18
C ALA A 190 -2.82 25.24 20.89
N GLY A 191 -1.50 25.35 21.00
CA GLY A 191 -0.88 26.57 21.50
C GLY A 191 0.63 26.49 21.72
N VAL A 192 1.19 27.56 22.28
CA VAL A 192 2.61 27.70 22.60
C VAL A 192 2.76 27.86 24.12
N PRO A 193 3.10 26.79 24.88
CA PRO A 193 3.14 26.85 26.34
C PRO A 193 4.15 27.86 26.93
N MET A 194 5.14 28.31 26.16
CA MET A 194 6.06 29.40 26.56
C MET A 194 5.40 30.80 26.50
N PHE A 195 4.31 30.96 25.75
CA PHE A 195 3.60 32.23 25.58
C PHE A 195 2.41 32.35 26.52
N SER A 196 1.60 31.29 26.61
CA SER A 196 0.43 31.23 27.50
C SER A 196 0.30 29.85 28.12
N ASP A 197 -0.28 29.78 29.32
CA ASP A 197 -0.71 28.54 29.94
C ASP A 197 -2.00 27.98 29.33
N ARG A 198 -2.69 28.77 28.48
CA ARG A 198 -3.96 28.43 27.84
C ARG A 198 -3.78 28.02 26.38
N PHE A 199 -4.50 26.98 25.99
CA PHE A 199 -4.55 26.49 24.61
C PHE A 199 -5.82 26.99 23.91
N PHE A 200 -5.69 27.46 22.68
CA PHE A 200 -6.85 27.74 21.84
C PHE A 200 -7.53 26.43 21.47
N SER A 201 -8.86 26.34 21.58
CA SER A 201 -9.60 25.14 21.23
C SER A 201 -10.80 25.37 20.32
N ILE A 202 -11.12 24.36 19.53
CA ILE A 202 -12.33 24.24 18.72
C ILE A 202 -12.97 22.87 18.98
N ASN A 203 -14.27 22.75 18.71
CA ASN A 203 -14.91 21.45 18.54
C ASN A 203 -15.05 21.18 17.03
N PRO A 204 -14.41 20.13 16.46
CA PRO A 204 -14.51 19.85 15.03
C PRO A 204 -15.93 19.48 14.59
N ASP A 205 -16.71 18.80 15.45
CA ASP A 205 -18.06 18.35 15.12
C ASP A 205 -19.03 19.52 14.90
N THR A 206 -18.87 20.59 15.70
CA THR A 206 -19.70 21.80 15.65
C THR A 206 -19.00 23.00 15.00
N PHE A 207 -17.81 22.80 14.41
CA PHE A 207 -16.96 23.88 13.87
C PHE A 207 -17.73 24.92 13.04
N LEU A 208 -18.52 24.47 12.07
CA LEU A 208 -19.29 25.34 11.18
C LEU A 208 -20.37 26.16 11.91
N GLU A 209 -21.07 25.53 12.87
CA GLU A 209 -22.09 26.22 13.69
C GLU A 209 -21.43 27.20 14.67
N ASP A 210 -20.34 26.80 15.31
CA ASP A 210 -19.59 27.66 16.23
C ASP A 210 -18.97 28.85 15.49
N TYR A 211 -18.39 28.66 14.29
CA TYR A 211 -17.83 29.73 13.46
C TYR A 211 -18.90 30.75 13.07
N LYS A 212 -20.04 30.30 12.53
CA LYS A 212 -21.19 31.14 12.14
C LYS A 212 -21.76 31.95 13.31
N ASN A 213 -21.69 31.42 14.54
CA ASN A 213 -22.11 32.10 15.75
C ASN A 213 -21.01 32.96 16.40
N SER A 214 -19.79 32.96 15.86
CA SER A 214 -18.63 33.68 16.39
C SER A 214 -18.55 35.14 15.90
N ARG A 215 -17.67 35.92 16.53
CA ARG A 215 -17.31 37.28 16.06
C ARG A 215 -16.54 37.34 14.73
N PHE A 216 -16.06 36.20 14.22
CA PHE A 216 -15.18 36.16 13.05
C PHE A 216 -15.94 36.04 11.74
N TYR A 217 -17.16 35.51 11.77
CA TYR A 217 -18.01 35.30 10.60
C TYR A 217 -18.69 36.61 10.14
N ASP A 218 -18.55 36.93 8.85
CA ASP A 218 -19.30 37.99 8.17
C ASP A 218 -20.06 37.42 6.96
N GLU A 219 -21.40 37.41 7.07
CA GLU A 219 -22.36 36.98 6.03
C GLU A 219 -22.12 37.65 4.67
N ASN A 220 -21.47 38.81 4.63
CA ASN A 220 -21.25 39.58 3.41
C ASN A 220 -19.95 39.23 2.67
N THR A 221 -19.06 38.43 3.27
CA THR A 221 -17.74 38.09 2.70
C THR A 221 -17.43 36.60 2.66
N GLU A 222 -18.06 35.81 3.53
CA GLU A 222 -17.81 34.37 3.65
C GLU A 222 -18.68 33.57 2.67
N ASN A 223 -18.07 32.61 1.96
CA ASN A 223 -18.83 31.62 1.18
C ASN A 223 -19.28 30.47 2.07
N LEU A 224 -20.54 30.04 1.94
CA LEU A 224 -21.06 28.91 2.69
C LEU A 224 -20.46 27.57 2.24
N GLU A 225 -20.24 27.42 0.93
CA GLU A 225 -19.71 26.19 0.32
C GLU A 225 -18.27 25.96 0.78
N ASP A 226 -17.40 26.97 0.72
CA ASP A 226 -16.01 26.92 1.22
C ASP A 226 -15.93 26.54 2.72
N LEU A 227 -16.90 27.00 3.53
CA LEU A 227 -16.95 26.70 4.97
C LEU A 227 -17.47 25.29 5.28
N GLU A 228 -18.35 24.74 4.43
CA GLU A 228 -18.79 23.35 4.50
C GLU A 228 -17.65 22.41 4.07
N LEU A 229 -16.96 22.73 2.97
CA LEU A 229 -15.73 22.06 2.55
C LEU A 229 -14.68 22.05 3.67
N LEU A 230 -14.39 23.19 4.29
CA LEU A 230 -13.43 23.29 5.40
C LEU A 230 -13.81 22.39 6.60
N GLN A 231 -15.10 22.24 6.91
CA GLN A 231 -15.54 21.32 7.96
C GLN A 231 -15.27 19.86 7.60
N ASP A 232 -15.48 19.46 6.35
CA ASP A 232 -15.26 18.09 5.92
C ASP A 232 -13.76 17.78 5.70
N THR A 233 -12.95 18.76 5.26
CA THR A 233 -11.47 18.68 5.31
C THR A 233 -11.00 18.44 6.75
N LEU A 234 -11.47 19.24 7.73
CA LEU A 234 -11.09 19.07 9.14
C LEU A 234 -11.44 17.68 9.69
N ARG A 235 -12.59 17.10 9.28
CA ARG A 235 -12.97 15.73 9.65
C ARG A 235 -12.08 14.69 8.98
N SER A 236 -11.73 14.89 7.71
CA SER A 236 -10.84 14.01 6.95
C SER A 236 -9.44 13.96 7.57
N GLU A 237 -8.85 15.13 7.87
CA GLU A 237 -7.56 15.25 8.56
C GLU A 237 -7.55 14.57 9.95
N LEU A 238 -8.65 14.69 10.70
CA LEU A 238 -8.79 14.00 11.99
C LEU A 238 -8.91 12.48 11.86
N ALA A 239 -9.64 11.99 10.85
CA ALA A 239 -9.71 10.57 10.54
C ALA A 239 -8.33 10.05 10.10
N MET A 240 -7.62 10.81 9.24
CA MET A 240 -6.27 10.51 8.78
C MET A 240 -5.29 10.35 9.94
N LEU A 241 -5.23 11.33 10.85
CA LEU A 241 -4.38 11.28 12.06
C LEU A 241 -4.68 10.06 12.95
N THR A 242 -5.92 9.56 12.92
CA THR A 242 -6.37 8.41 13.71
C THR A 242 -6.09 7.07 13.02
N GLU A 243 -6.20 7.00 11.69
CA GLU A 243 -6.12 5.76 10.91
C GLU A 243 -4.72 5.44 10.36
N TYR A 244 -3.82 6.40 10.16
CA TYR A 244 -2.42 6.12 9.74
C TYR A 244 -1.69 5.18 10.73
N GLY A 245 -2.03 5.24 12.02
CA GLY A 245 -1.52 4.34 13.05
C GLY A 245 -2.21 2.97 13.13
N ARG A 246 -3.14 2.67 12.21
CA ARG A 246 -4.05 1.51 12.29
C ARG A 246 -4.03 0.57 11.09
N LEU A 247 -3.21 0.83 10.06
CA LEU A 247 -3.18 0.04 8.82
C LEU A 247 -3.00 -1.47 9.09
N ASP A 248 -4.04 -2.26 8.86
CA ASP A 248 -4.00 -3.72 8.91
C ASP A 248 -4.07 -4.33 7.50
N ILE A 249 -2.90 -4.65 6.97
CA ILE A 249 -2.72 -5.29 5.66
C ILE A 249 -3.53 -6.60 5.55
N LYS A 250 -3.75 -7.32 6.67
CA LYS A 250 -4.54 -8.54 6.71
C LYS A 250 -6.02 -8.29 6.42
N THR A 251 -6.61 -7.27 7.05
CA THR A 251 -7.98 -6.83 6.79
C THR A 251 -8.12 -6.29 5.37
N PHE A 252 -7.20 -5.43 4.91
CA PHE A 252 -7.15 -4.94 3.52
C PHE A 252 -7.19 -6.05 2.47
N GLN A 253 -6.37 -7.09 2.66
CA GLN A 253 -6.38 -8.26 1.78
C GLN A 253 -7.68 -9.05 1.86
N ASN A 254 -8.16 -9.36 3.07
CA ASN A 254 -9.36 -10.17 3.26
C ASN A 254 -10.59 -9.53 2.64
N ASP A 255 -10.77 -8.22 2.82
CA ASP A 255 -11.92 -7.50 2.27
C ASP A 255 -11.91 -7.53 0.72
N ILE A 256 -10.75 -7.31 0.10
CA ILE A 256 -10.57 -7.48 -1.36
C ILE A 256 -10.89 -8.92 -1.80
N TYR A 257 -10.45 -9.93 -1.05
CA TYR A 257 -10.77 -11.33 -1.33
C TYR A 257 -12.28 -11.62 -1.19
N GLU A 258 -12.96 -11.06 -0.19
CA GLU A 258 -14.40 -11.24 0.01
C GLU A 258 -15.21 -10.57 -1.11
N ILE A 259 -14.81 -9.38 -1.58
CA ILE A 259 -15.44 -8.72 -2.73
C ILE A 259 -15.31 -9.58 -4.00
N LEU A 260 -14.09 -10.05 -4.31
CA LEU A 260 -13.83 -10.95 -5.46
C LEU A 260 -14.57 -12.29 -5.35
N TYR A 261 -14.73 -12.80 -4.13
CA TYR A 261 -15.46 -14.03 -3.85
C TYR A 261 -16.97 -13.84 -4.01
N GLY A 262 -17.52 -12.69 -3.62
CA GLY A 262 -18.93 -12.32 -3.86
C GLY A 262 -19.30 -12.32 -5.34
N ALA A 263 -18.36 -11.92 -6.20
CA ALA A 263 -18.48 -12.01 -7.66
C ALA A 263 -18.68 -13.44 -8.18
N LEU A 264 -18.22 -14.45 -7.43
CA LEU A 264 -18.12 -15.83 -7.88
C LEU A 264 -19.29 -16.73 -7.45
N GLU A 265 -20.20 -16.24 -6.60
CA GLU A 265 -21.25 -17.07 -5.98
C GLU A 265 -22.35 -17.54 -6.95
N ASN A 266 -22.65 -16.75 -7.99
CA ASN A 266 -23.71 -17.04 -8.97
C ASN A 266 -23.16 -17.38 -10.37
N GLY A 267 -21.83 -17.44 -10.52
CA GLY A 267 -21.16 -17.63 -11.80
C GLY A 267 -21.36 -19.01 -12.43
N ILE A 268 -21.37 -19.05 -13.76
CA ILE A 268 -21.39 -20.30 -14.54
C ILE A 268 -19.95 -20.74 -14.80
N TYR A 269 -19.51 -21.78 -14.10
CA TYR A 269 -18.15 -22.30 -14.20
C TYR A 269 -17.96 -23.18 -15.44
N GLU A 270 -17.03 -22.79 -16.30
CA GLU A 270 -16.56 -23.64 -17.39
C GLU A 270 -15.76 -24.84 -16.87
N LYS A 271 -15.54 -25.82 -17.74
CA LYS A 271 -14.66 -26.94 -17.43
C LYS A 271 -13.21 -26.44 -17.38
N PRO A 272 -12.46 -26.66 -16.28
CA PRO A 272 -11.11 -26.12 -16.17
C PRO A 272 -10.15 -26.74 -17.19
N VAL A 273 -9.27 -25.91 -17.73
CA VAL A 273 -8.19 -26.29 -18.65
C VAL A 273 -6.83 -26.26 -17.96
N GLN A 274 -5.81 -26.82 -18.60
CA GLN A 274 -4.43 -26.78 -18.15
C GLN A 274 -3.63 -25.90 -19.11
N GLU A 275 -3.11 -24.79 -18.60
CA GLU A 275 -2.24 -23.85 -19.31
C GLU A 275 -0.99 -23.67 -18.44
N ASP A 276 0.20 -23.81 -19.03
CA ASP A 276 1.52 -23.71 -18.38
C ASP A 276 1.70 -24.50 -17.06
N GLY A 277 0.90 -25.55 -16.88
CA GLY A 277 0.87 -26.41 -15.70
C GLY A 277 0.05 -25.87 -14.53
N GLN A 278 -0.62 -24.73 -14.68
CA GLN A 278 -1.68 -24.21 -13.81
C GLN A 278 -3.04 -24.80 -14.22
N LYS A 279 -4.04 -24.71 -13.35
CA LYS A 279 -5.45 -24.96 -13.70
C LYS A 279 -6.14 -23.63 -13.93
N VAL A 280 -6.72 -23.45 -15.11
CA VAL A 280 -7.45 -22.23 -15.47
C VAL A 280 -8.93 -22.50 -15.39
N TYR A 281 -9.61 -21.72 -14.56
CA TYR A 281 -11.06 -21.73 -14.37
C TYR A 281 -11.61 -20.46 -15.00
N ARG A 282 -12.49 -20.60 -16.00
CA ARG A 282 -13.25 -19.48 -16.55
C ARG A 282 -14.63 -19.52 -15.92
N VAL A 283 -15.07 -18.39 -15.40
CA VAL A 283 -16.37 -18.23 -14.75
C VAL A 283 -17.11 -17.15 -15.51
N GLN A 284 -18.15 -17.53 -16.23
CA GLN A 284 -19.03 -16.57 -16.88
C GLN A 284 -19.92 -15.94 -15.81
N LEU A 285 -19.91 -14.61 -15.76
CA LEU A 285 -20.69 -13.81 -14.82
C LEU A 285 -21.75 -13.01 -15.58
N ASP A 286 -22.78 -12.54 -14.88
CA ASP A 286 -23.67 -11.52 -15.43
C ASP A 286 -23.04 -10.12 -15.33
N GLU A 287 -23.45 -9.23 -16.23
CA GLU A 287 -22.87 -7.88 -16.35
C GLU A 287 -23.09 -7.03 -15.10
N GLU A 288 -24.24 -7.19 -14.43
CA GLU A 288 -24.62 -6.46 -13.22
C GLU A 288 -23.72 -6.88 -12.03
N GLN A 289 -23.49 -8.18 -11.84
CA GLN A 289 -22.61 -8.72 -10.81
C GLN A 289 -21.16 -8.28 -11.01
N VAL A 290 -20.68 -8.22 -12.27
CA VAL A 290 -19.35 -7.69 -12.56
C VAL A 290 -19.28 -6.21 -12.25
N LYS A 291 -20.20 -5.38 -12.75
CA LYS A 291 -20.26 -3.94 -12.42
C LYS A 291 -20.28 -3.71 -10.92
N ASN A 292 -21.15 -4.39 -10.18
CA ASN A 292 -21.26 -4.27 -8.71
C ASN A 292 -19.97 -4.70 -7.98
N THR A 293 -19.30 -5.77 -8.43
CA THR A 293 -18.01 -6.19 -7.85
C THR A 293 -16.94 -5.11 -8.05
N LEU A 294 -16.88 -4.54 -9.25
CA LEU A 294 -15.87 -3.54 -9.59
C LEU A 294 -16.12 -2.23 -8.85
N LYS A 295 -17.37 -1.79 -8.75
CA LYS A 295 -17.79 -0.68 -7.88
C LYS A 295 -17.33 -0.91 -6.43
N ALA A 296 -17.56 -2.11 -5.89
CA ALA A 296 -17.12 -2.45 -4.54
C ALA A 296 -15.59 -2.46 -4.38
N LEU A 297 -14.83 -2.94 -5.37
CA LEU A 297 -13.35 -2.88 -5.35
C LEU A 297 -12.84 -1.44 -5.41
N ILE A 298 -13.41 -0.60 -6.28
CA ILE A 298 -13.07 0.82 -6.41
C ILE A 298 -13.36 1.54 -5.09
N GLN A 299 -14.62 1.47 -4.63
CA GLN A 299 -15.07 2.08 -3.38
C GLN A 299 -14.20 1.61 -2.21
N TYR A 300 -13.87 0.32 -2.12
CA TYR A 300 -13.02 -0.18 -1.06
C TYR A 300 -11.58 0.37 -1.14
N ILE A 301 -10.92 0.23 -2.28
CA ILE A 301 -9.49 0.60 -2.42
C ILE A 301 -9.32 2.11 -2.21
N TYR A 302 -10.16 2.94 -2.84
CA TYR A 302 -9.99 4.39 -2.90
C TYR A 302 -10.75 5.16 -1.80
N VAL A 303 -11.73 4.55 -1.12
CA VAL A 303 -12.56 5.25 -0.11
C VAL A 303 -12.65 4.50 1.22
N ASP A 304 -13.16 3.26 1.24
CA ASP A 304 -13.55 2.62 2.51
C ASP A 304 -12.36 2.01 3.27
N SER A 305 -11.29 1.62 2.57
CA SER A 305 -10.08 1.08 3.18
C SER A 305 -9.30 2.13 3.97
N GLN A 306 -8.40 1.69 4.83
CA GLN A 306 -7.55 2.59 5.61
C GLN A 306 -6.58 3.39 4.75
N LEU A 307 -6.17 2.85 3.59
CA LEU A 307 -5.40 3.59 2.58
C LEU A 307 -6.31 4.62 1.88
N GLY A 308 -7.50 4.21 1.43
CA GLY A 308 -8.50 5.11 0.84
C GLY A 308 -8.76 6.33 1.73
N LYS A 309 -9.13 6.10 3.00
CA LYS A 309 -9.34 7.16 4.00
C LYS A 309 -8.12 8.05 4.24
N ALA A 310 -6.91 7.49 4.22
CA ALA A 310 -5.68 8.24 4.39
C ALA A 310 -5.39 9.19 3.22
N PHE A 311 -5.84 8.84 2.00
CA PHE A 311 -5.68 9.65 0.79
C PHE A 311 -6.94 10.47 0.44
N GLN A 312 -8.09 10.18 1.07
CA GLN A 312 -9.36 10.86 0.81
C GLN A 312 -9.33 12.37 1.13
N GLY A 313 -8.45 12.82 2.01
CA GLY A 313 -8.22 14.25 2.27
C GLY A 313 -7.46 14.97 1.15
N GLU A 314 -6.46 14.31 0.55
CA GLU A 314 -5.62 14.90 -0.51
C GLU A 314 -6.30 14.88 -1.89
N PHE A 315 -7.25 13.96 -2.12
CA PHE A 315 -7.93 13.78 -3.39
C PHE A 315 -9.47 13.83 -3.27
N ALA A 316 -9.97 14.61 -2.29
CA ALA A 316 -11.40 14.65 -1.95
C ALA A 316 -12.28 14.86 -3.19
N ASP A 317 -12.03 15.89 -3.99
CA ASP A 317 -12.87 16.26 -5.13
C ASP A 317 -12.85 15.16 -6.21
N LEU A 318 -11.67 14.61 -6.52
CA LEU A 318 -11.51 13.54 -7.52
C LEU A 318 -12.15 12.21 -7.07
N ILE A 319 -12.01 11.86 -5.79
CA ILE A 319 -12.51 10.60 -5.23
C ILE A 319 -14.01 10.68 -4.85
N GLN A 320 -14.52 11.86 -4.48
CA GLN A 320 -15.90 12.03 -4.01
C GLN A 320 -16.84 12.56 -5.09
N GLU A 321 -16.38 13.32 -6.09
CA GLU A 321 -17.23 13.85 -7.17
C GLU A 321 -17.09 13.06 -8.48
N GLN A 322 -15.85 12.78 -8.91
CA GLN A 322 -15.60 12.14 -10.21
C GLN A 322 -15.71 10.61 -10.15
N LEU A 323 -15.28 9.97 -9.05
CA LEU A 323 -15.37 8.52 -8.91
C LEU A 323 -16.82 7.98 -8.95
N PRO A 324 -17.84 8.61 -8.31
CA PRO A 324 -19.24 8.21 -8.49
C PRO A 324 -19.74 8.38 -9.92
N SER A 325 -19.32 9.44 -10.63
CA SER A 325 -19.71 9.70 -12.01
C SER A 325 -19.16 8.62 -12.97
N ALA A 326 -17.87 8.29 -12.86
CA ALA A 326 -17.27 7.17 -13.59
C ALA A 326 -17.97 5.82 -13.26
N ILE A 327 -18.37 5.63 -11.98
CA ILE A 327 -19.14 4.48 -11.51
C ILE A 327 -20.57 4.45 -12.12
N GLU A 328 -21.23 5.57 -12.35
CA GLU A 328 -22.53 5.67 -13.02
C GLU A 328 -22.43 5.41 -14.52
N GLU A 329 -21.41 5.93 -15.20
CA GLU A 329 -21.18 5.71 -16.64
C GLU A 329 -20.84 4.25 -16.98
N MET A 330 -20.18 3.53 -16.06
CA MET A 330 -20.05 2.07 -16.15
C MET A 330 -21.42 1.37 -16.21
N GLU A 331 -22.49 1.94 -15.65
CA GLU A 331 -23.85 1.40 -15.82
C GLU A 331 -24.37 1.64 -17.24
N GLU A 332 -24.22 2.86 -17.77
CA GLU A 332 -24.71 3.27 -19.08
C GLU A 332 -23.99 2.61 -20.26
N SER A 333 -22.72 2.22 -20.10
CA SER A 333 -21.89 1.58 -21.13
C SER A 333 -22.25 0.11 -21.41
N GLY A 334 -23.55 -0.17 -21.59
CA GLY A 334 -24.09 -1.51 -21.82
C GLY A 334 -23.59 -2.15 -23.11
N SER A 335 -23.03 -3.36 -23.01
CA SER A 335 -22.75 -4.20 -24.16
C SER A 335 -23.14 -5.64 -23.84
N ASP A 336 -23.94 -6.27 -24.71
CA ASP A 336 -24.45 -7.66 -24.57
C ASP A 336 -23.36 -8.77 -24.62
N LEU A 337 -22.12 -8.47 -24.26
CA LEU A 337 -20.97 -9.37 -24.30
C LEU A 337 -20.83 -10.15 -22.98
N PRO A 338 -20.53 -11.46 -23.03
CA PRO A 338 -20.33 -12.26 -21.84
C PRO A 338 -19.02 -11.87 -21.14
N LEU A 339 -19.13 -11.37 -19.91
CA LEU A 339 -17.99 -11.09 -19.04
C LEU A 339 -17.51 -12.39 -18.37
N PHE A 340 -16.19 -12.57 -18.33
CA PHE A 340 -15.55 -13.73 -17.73
C PHE A 340 -14.60 -13.31 -16.63
N MET A 341 -14.69 -13.95 -15.46
CA MET A 341 -13.59 -13.98 -14.50
C MET A 341 -12.73 -15.21 -14.78
N THR A 342 -11.47 -14.99 -15.11
CA THR A 342 -10.46 -16.05 -15.21
C THR A 342 -9.73 -16.17 -13.88
N VAL A 343 -9.71 -17.37 -13.30
CA VAL A 343 -8.96 -17.70 -12.08
C VAL A 343 -7.96 -18.79 -12.42
N LYS A 344 -6.66 -18.50 -12.29
CA LYS A 344 -5.58 -19.48 -12.45
C LYS A 344 -5.14 -19.97 -11.08
N VAL A 345 -5.05 -21.29 -10.94
CA VAL A 345 -4.66 -21.96 -9.70
C VAL A 345 -3.35 -22.72 -9.91
N GLY A 346 -2.37 -22.43 -9.05
CA GLY A 346 -1.04 -23.01 -9.05
C GLY A 346 -1.01 -24.51 -8.71
N LYS A 347 0.18 -25.12 -8.84
CA LYS A 347 0.40 -26.56 -8.51
C LYS A 347 0.34 -26.84 -7.02
N ASP A 348 0.63 -25.82 -6.22
CA ASP A 348 0.47 -25.74 -4.76
C ASP A 348 -0.99 -25.53 -4.32
N GLY A 349 -1.88 -25.13 -5.24
CA GLY A 349 -3.29 -24.89 -4.98
C GLY A 349 -3.64 -23.44 -4.61
N LEU A 350 -2.70 -22.51 -4.76
CA LEU A 350 -2.91 -21.08 -4.52
C LEU A 350 -3.50 -20.38 -5.76
N VAL A 351 -4.18 -19.24 -5.56
CA VAL A 351 -4.62 -18.37 -6.66
C VAL A 351 -3.41 -17.63 -7.21
N SER A 352 -2.97 -18.02 -8.41
CA SER A 352 -1.82 -17.41 -9.09
C SER A 352 -2.23 -16.27 -10.03
N GLU A 353 -3.51 -16.17 -10.39
CA GLU A 353 -4.07 -15.06 -11.15
C GLU A 353 -5.60 -15.03 -10.93
N ALA A 354 -6.19 -13.84 -10.80
CA ALA A 354 -7.63 -13.62 -10.88
C ALA A 354 -7.90 -12.34 -11.66
N SER A 355 -8.66 -12.41 -12.77
CA SER A 355 -8.88 -11.27 -13.68
C SER A 355 -10.25 -11.27 -14.37
N PHE A 356 -10.85 -10.08 -14.53
CA PHE A 356 -12.06 -9.88 -15.34
C PHE A 356 -11.69 -9.59 -16.81
N GLN A 357 -12.50 -10.06 -17.76
CA GLN A 357 -12.33 -9.86 -19.21
C GLN A 357 -13.69 -9.73 -19.90
N LYS A 358 -13.82 -8.73 -20.78
CA LYS A 358 -15.05 -8.43 -21.56
C LYS A 358 -15.26 -9.34 -22.77
N ASN A 359 -14.19 -9.96 -23.27
CA ASN A 359 -14.17 -10.99 -24.31
C ASN A 359 -12.88 -11.82 -24.17
N ALA A 360 -12.89 -13.06 -24.64
CA ALA A 360 -11.71 -13.95 -24.58
C ALA A 360 -10.67 -13.72 -25.72
N GLU A 361 -10.94 -12.81 -26.67
CA GLU A 361 -10.08 -12.52 -27.84
C GLU A 361 -9.75 -11.02 -28.03
N GLU A 362 -10.25 -10.12 -27.18
CA GLU A 362 -9.97 -8.68 -27.25
C GLU A 362 -9.25 -8.22 -25.98
N ASN A 363 -8.38 -7.21 -26.10
CA ASN A 363 -7.67 -6.64 -24.96
C ASN A 363 -8.68 -6.12 -23.92
N PRO A 364 -8.50 -6.40 -22.62
CA PRO A 364 -9.49 -6.00 -21.63
C PRO A 364 -9.43 -4.50 -21.39
N GLN A 365 -10.59 -3.87 -21.23
CA GLN A 365 -10.72 -2.66 -20.43
C GLN A 365 -11.16 -3.12 -19.04
N LEU A 366 -10.39 -2.68 -18.04
CA LEU A 366 -10.32 -3.17 -16.66
C LEU A 366 -9.72 -4.57 -16.48
N ILE A 367 -8.49 -4.57 -15.95
CA ILE A 367 -7.67 -5.73 -15.60
C ILE A 367 -7.34 -5.70 -14.10
N TYR A 368 -8.16 -6.38 -13.31
CA TYR A 368 -7.70 -6.83 -12.00
C TYR A 368 -6.77 -8.04 -12.18
N HIS A 369 -5.66 -8.10 -11.44
CA HIS A 369 -4.62 -9.13 -11.53
C HIS A 369 -4.05 -9.43 -10.13
N LEU A 370 -4.77 -10.25 -9.37
CA LEU A 370 -4.23 -10.77 -8.11
C LEU A 370 -3.46 -12.07 -8.33
N SER A 371 -2.17 -12.04 -8.03
CA SER A 371 -1.28 -13.19 -8.07
C SER A 371 -0.66 -13.46 -6.71
N THR A 372 -0.56 -14.73 -6.34
CA THR A 372 0.18 -15.13 -5.13
C THR A 372 1.27 -16.13 -5.46
N THR A 373 2.35 -16.04 -4.69
CA THR A 373 3.55 -16.87 -4.84
C THR A 373 3.77 -17.72 -3.60
N ASP A 374 4.85 -18.51 -3.58
CA ASP A 374 5.20 -19.26 -2.39
C ASP A 374 5.65 -18.35 -1.22
N LYS A 375 6.01 -17.09 -1.50
CA LYS A 375 6.74 -16.15 -0.64
C LYS A 375 6.05 -14.78 -0.45
N GLY A 376 4.80 -14.63 -0.89
CA GLY A 376 4.12 -13.33 -0.84
C GLY A 376 3.05 -13.19 -1.91
N PHE A 377 2.61 -11.96 -2.15
CA PHE A 377 1.56 -11.63 -3.10
C PHE A 377 1.97 -10.45 -3.98
N GLN A 378 1.53 -10.47 -5.23
CA GLN A 378 1.54 -9.32 -6.11
C GLN A 378 0.10 -9.06 -6.54
N THR A 379 -0.47 -7.98 -6.03
CA THR A 379 -1.75 -7.44 -6.47
C THR A 379 -1.47 -6.37 -7.52
N ASP A 380 -1.97 -6.55 -8.72
CA ASP A 380 -1.94 -5.53 -9.78
C ASP A 380 -3.39 -5.20 -10.12
N VAL A 381 -3.74 -3.92 -10.15
CA VAL A 381 -5.08 -3.39 -10.40
C VAL A 381 -4.94 -2.31 -11.45
N ASN A 382 -5.13 -2.67 -12.72
CA ASN A 382 -5.09 -1.70 -13.80
C ASN A 382 -6.51 -1.47 -14.34
N MET A 383 -7.00 -0.24 -14.24
CA MET A 383 -8.33 0.19 -14.64
C MET A 383 -8.25 1.33 -15.64
N GLU A 384 -8.25 0.97 -16.92
CA GLU A 384 -8.41 1.91 -18.03
C GLU A 384 -9.91 2.24 -18.20
N LEU A 385 -10.31 3.47 -17.88
CA LEU A 385 -11.68 3.99 -17.97
C LEU A 385 -11.85 4.75 -19.30
N ALA A 386 -11.70 4.03 -20.41
CA ALA A 386 -11.54 4.65 -21.72
C ALA A 386 -12.79 5.41 -22.21
N GLY A 387 -12.75 6.75 -22.11
CA GLY A 387 -13.55 7.67 -22.92
C GLY A 387 -15.00 7.84 -22.48
N ALA A 388 -15.26 7.94 -21.19
CA ALA A 388 -16.59 8.23 -20.63
C ALA A 388 -16.62 9.52 -19.79
N SER A 389 -15.68 9.69 -18.84
CA SER A 389 -15.65 10.76 -17.83
C SER A 389 -14.37 11.60 -17.91
N ASP A 390 -14.33 12.66 -17.09
CA ASP A 390 -13.15 13.43 -16.66
C ASP A 390 -12.08 12.56 -15.92
N LEU A 391 -12.19 11.22 -15.92
CA LEU A 391 -11.27 10.27 -15.30
C LEU A 391 -10.86 9.20 -16.33
N ASP A 392 -9.64 9.29 -16.82
CA ASP A 392 -9.08 8.47 -17.91
C ASP A 392 -8.59 7.09 -17.45
N SER A 393 -7.88 7.03 -16.31
CA SER A 393 -7.33 5.78 -15.79
C SER A 393 -7.03 5.81 -14.30
N LEU A 394 -7.24 4.66 -13.66
CA LEU A 394 -6.84 4.34 -12.29
C LEU A 394 -5.92 3.11 -12.31
N GLN A 395 -4.69 3.24 -11.83
CA GLN A 395 -3.75 2.13 -11.72
C GLN A 395 -3.23 2.03 -10.29
N MET A 396 -3.26 0.83 -9.70
CA MET A 396 -2.61 0.53 -8.43
C MET A 396 -1.93 -0.85 -8.53
N LYS A 397 -0.63 -0.91 -8.26
CA LYS A 397 0.15 -2.14 -8.28
C LYS A 397 0.95 -2.24 -6.99
N VAL A 398 0.77 -3.34 -6.27
CA VAL A 398 1.32 -3.62 -4.95
C VAL A 398 1.98 -5.01 -5.00
N ASN A 399 3.31 -5.03 -5.10
CA ASN A 399 4.13 -6.22 -5.07
C ASN A 399 4.77 -6.38 -3.68
N CYS A 400 4.34 -7.38 -2.92
CA CYS A 400 4.81 -7.63 -1.56
C CYS A 400 5.40 -9.03 -1.42
N THR A 401 6.67 -9.12 -1.02
CA THR A 401 7.34 -10.41 -0.76
C THR A 401 7.90 -10.47 0.65
N TYR A 402 7.86 -11.66 1.24
CA TYR A 402 8.50 -11.98 2.51
C TYR A 402 9.29 -13.28 2.39
N GLN A 403 10.61 -13.19 2.51
CA GLN A 403 11.49 -14.35 2.42
C GLN A 403 12.68 -14.21 3.39
N ASP A 404 13.00 -15.31 4.10
CA ASP A 404 14.20 -15.45 4.94
C ASP A 404 14.37 -14.36 6.03
N GLY A 405 13.29 -13.68 6.42
CA GLY A 405 13.29 -12.58 7.39
C GLY A 405 13.41 -11.17 6.80
N VAL A 406 13.23 -11.03 5.48
CA VAL A 406 13.20 -9.75 4.75
C VAL A 406 11.84 -9.59 4.07
N TYR A 407 11.20 -8.44 4.30
CA TYR A 407 10.01 -7.99 3.58
C TYR A 407 10.41 -6.92 2.57
N HIS A 408 9.87 -7.02 1.36
CA HIS A 408 9.92 -5.99 0.34
C HIS A 408 8.49 -5.63 -0.08
N ALA A 409 8.22 -4.35 -0.29
CA ALA A 409 6.98 -3.86 -0.87
C ALA A 409 7.25 -2.77 -1.91
N ASP A 410 6.90 -3.05 -3.16
CA ASP A 410 6.91 -2.08 -4.25
C ASP A 410 5.45 -1.69 -4.54
N MET A 411 5.14 -0.41 -4.42
CA MET A 411 3.80 0.13 -4.64
C MET A 411 3.88 1.23 -5.69
N GLU A 412 3.06 1.11 -6.72
CA GLU A 412 2.84 2.10 -7.78
C GLU A 412 1.36 2.43 -7.77
N TYR A 413 1.02 3.71 -7.81
CA TYR A 413 -0.34 4.24 -7.85
C TYR A 413 -0.35 5.38 -8.88
N GLN A 414 -1.28 5.35 -9.82
CA GLN A 414 -1.42 6.41 -10.83
C GLN A 414 -2.90 6.71 -11.07
N VAL A 415 -3.22 8.00 -11.15
CA VAL A 415 -4.53 8.49 -11.54
C VAL A 415 -4.34 9.49 -12.66
N LYS A 416 -5.12 9.34 -13.73
CA LYS A 416 -5.17 10.28 -14.85
C LYS A 416 -6.59 10.67 -15.16
N GLY A 417 -6.78 11.91 -15.58
CA GLY A 417 -8.06 12.49 -15.96
C GLY A 417 -7.92 13.95 -16.34
N ASP A 418 -9.05 14.63 -16.48
CA ASP A 418 -9.16 16.06 -16.71
C ASP A 418 -9.80 16.70 -15.47
N VAL A 419 -9.24 17.78 -14.95
CA VAL A 419 -9.88 18.60 -13.90
C VAL A 419 -9.96 20.04 -14.40
N GLU A 420 -11.17 20.59 -14.51
CA GLU A 420 -11.43 21.94 -15.01
C GLU A 420 -10.68 22.27 -16.34
N GLU A 421 -10.84 21.44 -17.37
CA GLU A 421 -10.14 21.56 -18.67
C GLU A 421 -8.60 21.43 -18.59
N THR A 422 -8.05 20.84 -17.52
CA THR A 422 -6.61 20.63 -17.32
C THR A 422 -6.25 19.15 -17.13
N ASP A 423 -5.36 18.62 -17.97
CA ASP A 423 -4.78 17.29 -17.83
C ASP A 423 -4.16 17.10 -16.41
N LEU A 424 -4.66 16.09 -15.69
CA LEU A 424 -4.15 15.62 -14.40
C LEU A 424 -3.39 14.30 -14.61
N ASP A 425 -2.11 14.25 -14.19
CA ASP A 425 -1.34 13.00 -14.06
C ASP A 425 -0.73 12.94 -12.65
N LEU A 426 -1.38 12.18 -11.78
CA LEU A 426 -0.90 11.84 -10.45
C LEU A 426 -0.17 10.50 -10.51
N ALA A 427 1.07 10.45 -10.06
CA ALA A 427 1.79 9.18 -9.92
C ALA A 427 2.56 9.11 -8.60
N PHE A 428 2.20 8.16 -7.74
CA PHE A 428 2.93 7.80 -6.53
C PHE A 428 3.65 6.47 -6.73
N GLN A 429 4.91 6.40 -6.32
CA GLN A 429 5.71 5.19 -6.29
C GLN A 429 6.39 5.09 -4.94
N MET A 430 6.40 3.92 -4.30
CA MET A 430 7.12 3.67 -3.05
C MET A 430 7.68 2.25 -3.02
N ASN A 431 8.98 2.14 -2.70
CA ASN A 431 9.71 0.89 -2.56
C ASN A 431 10.21 0.80 -1.12
N MET A 432 9.77 -0.21 -0.38
CA MET A 432 10.11 -0.45 1.02
C MET A 432 10.88 -1.77 1.19
N GLU A 433 11.86 -1.78 2.09
CA GLU A 433 12.52 -3.01 2.56
C GLU A 433 12.66 -2.95 4.09
N PHE A 434 12.18 -4.01 4.75
CA PHE A 434 12.25 -4.21 6.19
C PHE A 434 12.87 -5.57 6.51
N ASN A 435 13.70 -5.69 7.55
CA ASN A 435 14.21 -7.01 7.97
C ASN A 435 14.18 -7.25 9.49
N LYS A 436 14.35 -8.51 9.88
CA LYS A 436 14.35 -8.98 11.27
C LYS A 436 15.51 -8.41 12.11
N GLU A 437 16.62 -8.03 11.47
CA GLU A 437 17.73 -7.31 12.10
C GLU A 437 17.38 -5.84 12.41
N GLY A 438 16.24 -5.35 11.90
CA GLY A 438 15.72 -4.02 12.16
C GLY A 438 16.05 -2.99 11.08
N LYS A 439 16.67 -3.35 9.95
CA LYS A 439 16.85 -2.42 8.81
C LYS A 439 15.47 -1.94 8.36
N CYS A 440 15.36 -0.64 8.12
CA CYS A 440 14.18 0.00 7.59
C CYS A 440 14.58 0.99 6.50
N THR A 441 14.21 0.70 5.25
CA THR A 441 14.37 1.62 4.13
C THR A 441 13.06 1.82 3.40
N ALA A 442 12.74 3.05 3.04
CA ALA A 442 11.65 3.38 2.13
C ALA A 442 12.12 4.47 1.17
N ASN A 443 11.87 4.33 -0.12
CA ASN A 443 12.16 5.35 -1.12
C ASN A 443 10.91 5.51 -1.99
N GLY A 444 10.43 6.72 -2.16
CA GLY A 444 9.28 6.98 -2.99
C GLY A 444 9.35 8.31 -3.71
N LYS A 445 8.44 8.44 -4.67
CA LYS A 445 8.32 9.56 -5.58
C LYS A 445 6.84 9.85 -5.78
N TYR A 446 6.47 11.11 -5.66
CA TYR A 446 5.13 11.62 -5.91
C TYR A 446 5.21 12.67 -7.01
N ASP A 447 4.63 12.39 -8.16
CA ASP A 447 4.50 13.31 -9.28
C ASP A 447 3.06 13.82 -9.34
N LEU A 448 2.92 15.15 -9.35
CA LEU A 448 1.70 15.89 -9.56
C LEU A 448 1.85 16.71 -10.84
N GLY A 449 1.35 16.18 -11.95
CA GLY A 449 1.14 16.95 -13.18
C GLY A 449 -0.24 17.61 -13.15
N MET A 450 -0.28 18.94 -12.99
CA MET A 450 -1.46 19.75 -13.32
C MET A 450 -1.05 20.87 -14.28
N GLY A 451 -1.38 20.71 -15.56
CA GLY A 451 -1.12 21.72 -16.58
C GLY A 451 0.37 22.10 -16.74
N ILE A 452 0.70 23.38 -16.52
CA ILE A 452 1.98 23.98 -16.95
C ILE A 452 3.10 23.86 -15.89
N MET A 453 2.80 23.45 -14.66
CA MET A 453 3.79 23.36 -13.57
C MET A 453 3.73 22.00 -12.87
N PRO A 454 4.39 20.96 -13.42
CA PRO A 454 4.54 19.69 -12.73
C PRO A 454 5.37 19.87 -11.45
N VAL A 455 4.92 19.26 -10.37
CA VAL A 455 5.65 19.17 -9.10
C VAL A 455 6.02 17.71 -8.85
N SER A 456 7.28 17.46 -8.51
CA SER A 456 7.78 16.13 -8.17
C SER A 456 8.38 16.14 -6.77
N MET A 457 7.99 15.19 -5.92
CA MET A 457 8.50 15.03 -4.56
C MET A 457 9.15 13.65 -4.39
N ASP A 458 10.47 13.61 -4.28
CA ASP A 458 11.20 12.39 -3.92
C ASP A 458 11.42 12.33 -2.40
N PHE A 459 11.07 11.23 -1.74
CA PHE A 459 11.47 10.97 -0.36
C PHE A 459 12.35 9.72 -0.25
N SER A 460 13.29 9.75 0.68
CA SER A 460 14.11 8.58 1.03
C SER A 460 14.32 8.49 2.53
N MET A 461 14.20 7.27 3.03
CA MET A 461 14.38 6.86 4.41
C MET A 461 15.35 5.68 4.43
N ASP A 462 16.44 5.80 5.20
CA ASP A 462 17.35 4.68 5.51
C ASP A 462 17.76 4.78 6.99
N GLY A 463 17.53 3.69 7.72
CA GLY A 463 17.77 3.60 9.14
C GLY A 463 17.42 2.26 9.74
N THR A 464 17.20 2.28 11.06
CA THR A 464 16.93 1.07 11.84
C THR A 464 15.79 1.29 12.83
N ILE A 465 14.97 0.25 12.98
CA ILE A 465 13.97 0.10 14.03
C ILE A 465 14.31 -1.17 14.80
N THR A 466 14.55 -1.05 16.09
CA THR A 466 14.83 -2.18 16.97
C THR A 466 13.78 -2.27 18.07
N ASN A 467 13.42 -3.49 18.48
CA ASN A 467 12.60 -3.76 19.66
C ASN A 467 13.51 -4.31 20.77
N PRO A 468 14.14 -3.46 21.60
CA PRO A 468 15.00 -3.89 22.72
C PRO A 468 14.25 -4.64 23.83
N SER A 469 12.93 -4.45 23.95
CA SER A 469 12.05 -5.15 24.88
C SER A 469 10.61 -5.07 24.38
N GLU A 470 9.76 -6.00 24.80
CA GLU A 470 8.34 -6.15 24.40
C GLU A 470 7.61 -4.80 24.19
N ASP A 471 7.63 -3.93 25.20
CA ASP A 471 6.96 -2.62 25.22
C ASP A 471 7.85 -1.42 24.82
N THR A 472 8.98 -1.61 24.14
CA THR A 472 9.87 -0.50 23.74
C THR A 472 10.51 -0.72 22.37
N PHE A 473 10.43 0.32 21.54
CA PHE A 473 11.07 0.41 20.23
C PHE A 473 12.06 1.57 20.21
N LYS A 474 13.15 1.42 19.48
CA LYS A 474 14.13 2.47 19.20
C LYS A 474 14.28 2.64 17.70
N MET A 475 14.25 3.88 17.26
CA MET A 475 14.36 4.31 15.87
C MET A 475 15.61 5.17 15.72
N ASP A 476 16.43 4.87 14.73
CA ASP A 476 17.62 5.64 14.36
C ASP A 476 17.70 5.70 12.84
N PHE A 477 17.38 6.87 12.29
CA PHE A 477 17.31 7.16 10.87
C PHE A 477 18.30 8.28 10.55
N PRO A 478 19.55 7.92 10.18
CA PRO A 478 20.58 8.89 9.80
C PRO A 478 20.27 9.56 8.44
N VAL A 479 19.35 8.99 7.65
CA VAL A 479 18.91 9.55 6.37
C VAL A 479 17.39 9.55 6.31
N LEU A 480 16.80 10.72 6.53
CA LEU A 480 15.48 11.07 6.03
C LEU A 480 15.67 12.23 5.06
N LYS A 481 15.27 12.12 3.80
CA LYS A 481 15.33 13.22 2.85
C LYS A 481 13.99 13.40 2.16
N LEU A 482 13.65 14.65 1.91
CA LEU A 482 12.58 15.09 1.02
C LEU A 482 13.19 16.05 0.00
N ASN A 483 13.02 15.80 -1.28
CA ASN A 483 13.37 16.71 -2.36
C ASN A 483 12.10 17.08 -3.13
N VAL A 484 11.84 18.37 -3.30
CA VAL A 484 10.76 18.88 -4.16
C VAL A 484 11.39 19.52 -5.39
N THR A 485 10.88 19.21 -6.57
CA THR A 485 11.32 19.79 -7.85
C THR A 485 10.12 20.40 -8.56
N GLU A 486 10.24 21.65 -8.99
CA GLU A 486 9.17 22.41 -9.66
C GLU A 486 9.51 22.70 -11.14
N GLY A 487 8.57 22.35 -12.03
CA GLY A 487 8.59 22.67 -13.46
C GLY A 487 9.66 21.94 -14.29
N GLU A 488 9.69 22.24 -15.60
CA GLU A 488 10.75 21.76 -16.51
C GLU A 488 12.14 22.35 -16.18
N SER A 489 12.19 23.38 -15.33
CA SER A 489 13.39 24.14 -14.93
C SER A 489 14.35 23.36 -14.02
N SER A 490 13.94 22.22 -13.46
CA SER A 490 14.75 21.40 -12.54
C SER A 490 15.25 22.16 -11.29
N GLU A 491 14.46 23.12 -10.80
CA GLU A 491 14.73 23.78 -9.51
C GLU A 491 14.34 22.83 -8.38
N THR A 492 15.35 22.21 -7.76
CA THR A 492 15.17 21.28 -6.64
C THR A 492 15.44 21.97 -5.29
N MET A 493 14.58 21.70 -4.32
CA MET A 493 14.80 21.95 -2.89
C MET A 493 14.77 20.62 -2.13
N GLY A 494 15.95 20.16 -1.71
CA GLY A 494 16.16 19.01 -0.84
C GLY A 494 16.43 19.39 0.61
N ILE A 495 15.76 18.75 1.56
CA ILE A 495 16.09 18.81 2.98
C ILE A 495 16.35 17.39 3.49
N GLY A 496 17.48 17.21 4.16
CA GLY A 496 17.85 15.97 4.82
C GLY A 496 17.91 16.14 6.34
N PHE A 497 17.35 15.18 7.06
CA PHE A 497 17.26 15.14 8.51
C PHE A 497 17.88 13.85 9.05
N ARG A 498 18.34 13.92 10.31
CA ARG A 498 18.47 12.74 11.17
C ARG A 498 17.30 12.71 12.13
N TYR A 499 16.74 11.53 12.32
CA TYR A 499 15.70 11.26 13.31
C TYR A 499 16.14 10.16 14.26
N THR A 500 15.94 10.40 15.55
CA THR A 500 16.02 9.36 16.58
C THR A 500 14.75 9.37 17.39
N GLY A 501 14.21 8.19 17.71
CA GLY A 501 13.01 8.07 18.53
C GLY A 501 13.02 6.86 19.47
N GLU A 502 12.27 6.95 20.56
CA GLU A 502 12.03 5.86 21.48
C GLU A 502 10.52 5.77 21.79
N THR A 503 9.85 4.78 21.21
CA THR A 503 8.44 4.50 21.46
C THR A 503 8.28 3.51 22.60
N LYS A 504 7.37 3.79 23.53
CA LYS A 504 6.97 2.90 24.62
C LYS A 504 5.46 2.70 24.64
N ALA A 505 5.01 1.62 25.25
CA ALA A 505 3.61 1.50 25.66
C ALA A 505 3.23 2.68 26.57
N LEU A 506 2.05 3.27 26.32
CA LEU A 506 1.50 4.33 27.17
C LEU A 506 1.05 3.73 28.51
N THR A 507 1.38 4.42 29.61
CA THR A 507 1.16 3.91 30.99
C THR A 507 -0.06 4.51 31.68
N GLU A 508 -0.56 5.64 31.20
CA GLU A 508 -1.71 6.37 31.73
C GLU A 508 -2.54 6.91 30.55
N SER A 509 -3.86 6.78 30.59
CA SER A 509 -4.71 7.21 29.48
C SER A 509 -4.67 8.73 29.26
N LEU A 510 -4.76 9.13 28.00
CA LEU A 510 -4.64 10.54 27.59
C LEU A 510 -5.96 11.30 27.84
N ALA A 511 -5.96 12.17 28.84
CA ALA A 511 -7.11 13.01 29.17
C ALA A 511 -7.16 14.29 28.30
N PRO A 512 -8.36 14.76 27.92
CA PRO A 512 -8.53 16.06 27.26
C PRO A 512 -7.96 17.21 28.09
N VAL A 513 -7.32 18.17 27.43
CA VAL A 513 -6.66 19.30 28.07
C VAL A 513 -7.70 20.28 28.62
N SER A 514 -7.53 20.64 29.90
CA SER A 514 -8.54 21.39 30.66
C SER A 514 -8.34 22.92 30.65
N ASN A 515 -7.11 23.40 30.41
CA ASN A 515 -6.83 24.84 30.37
C ASN A 515 -6.95 25.39 28.95
N THR A 516 -8.18 25.43 28.43
CA THR A 516 -8.45 25.92 27.07
C THR A 516 -9.17 27.27 27.04
N LEU A 517 -9.11 27.90 25.87
CA LEU A 517 -9.95 29.01 25.46
C LEU A 517 -10.65 28.63 24.15
N PRO A 518 -11.96 28.30 24.18
CA PRO A 518 -12.72 28.01 22.96
C PRO A 518 -12.79 29.24 22.06
N VAL A 519 -12.16 29.17 20.88
CA VAL A 519 -11.88 30.33 20.02
C VAL A 519 -13.14 31.12 19.66
N PHE A 520 -14.21 30.40 19.34
CA PHE A 520 -15.45 30.96 18.80
C PHE A 520 -16.42 31.51 19.86
N SER A 521 -16.33 31.06 21.12
CA SER A 521 -17.17 31.55 22.22
C SER A 521 -16.42 32.40 23.27
N ALA A 522 -15.10 32.55 23.14
CA ALA A 522 -14.29 33.47 23.94
C ALA A 522 -14.74 34.93 23.78
N THR A 523 -14.83 35.70 24.86
CA THR A 523 -15.15 37.14 24.79
C THR A 523 -14.00 37.94 24.15
N ASP A 524 -14.28 39.16 23.70
CA ASP A 524 -13.26 40.02 23.07
C ASP A 524 -12.12 40.34 24.03
N GLU A 525 -12.41 40.58 25.31
CA GLU A 525 -11.38 40.76 26.34
C GLU A 525 -10.52 39.50 26.53
N GLN A 526 -11.13 38.31 26.57
CA GLN A 526 -10.39 37.04 26.73
C GLN A 526 -9.49 36.77 25.53
N PHE A 527 -9.98 37.00 24.31
CA PHE A 527 -9.20 36.78 23.10
C PHE A 527 -8.09 37.82 22.95
N ALA A 528 -8.36 39.09 23.25
CA ALA A 528 -7.34 40.14 23.25
C ALA A 528 -6.23 39.90 24.29
N GLU A 529 -6.58 39.43 25.50
CA GLU A 529 -5.61 39.07 26.55
C GLU A 529 -4.67 37.95 26.08
N GLU A 530 -5.20 36.89 25.46
CA GLU A 530 -4.36 35.83 24.90
C GLU A 530 -3.52 36.31 23.71
N MET A 531 -4.09 37.09 22.79
CA MET A 531 -3.34 37.64 21.66
C MET A 531 -2.21 38.59 22.09
N GLU A 532 -2.35 39.32 23.20
CA GLU A 532 -1.27 40.11 23.80
C GLU A 532 -0.12 39.21 24.30
N LYS A 533 -0.44 38.11 25.00
CA LYS A 533 0.55 37.11 25.45
C LYS A 533 1.31 36.47 24.27
N TYR A 534 0.60 36.08 23.21
CA TYR A 534 1.20 35.51 22.02
C TYR A 534 2.08 36.55 21.28
N SER A 535 1.64 37.80 21.19
CA SER A 535 2.44 38.89 20.58
C SER A 535 3.76 39.12 21.34
N ALA A 536 3.70 39.26 22.66
CA ALA A 536 4.89 39.41 23.51
C ALA A 536 5.79 38.16 23.51
N GLY A 537 5.21 36.98 23.27
CA GLY A 537 5.93 35.74 23.05
C GLY A 537 6.74 35.75 21.74
N VAL A 538 6.10 36.14 20.63
CA VAL A 538 6.76 36.28 19.32
C VAL A 538 7.88 37.31 19.35
N GLU A 539 7.65 38.48 19.96
CA GLU A 539 8.70 39.51 20.14
C GLU A 539 9.93 38.94 20.88
N ARG A 540 9.72 38.19 21.97
CA ARG A 540 10.79 37.54 22.72
C ARG A 540 11.58 36.51 21.90
N ILE A 541 10.90 35.72 21.07
CA ILE A 541 11.56 34.76 20.17
C ILE A 541 12.37 35.50 19.11
N GLN A 542 11.84 36.59 18.55
CA GLN A 542 12.58 37.42 17.60
C GLN A 542 13.84 38.03 18.26
N GLU A 543 13.74 38.57 19.47
CA GLU A 543 14.90 39.05 20.23
C GLU A 543 15.95 37.95 20.47
N GLN A 544 15.53 36.72 20.79
CA GLN A 544 16.44 35.59 21.00
C GLN A 544 17.11 35.13 19.70
N LEU A 545 16.36 35.00 18.61
CA LEU A 545 16.88 34.67 17.28
C LEU A 545 17.88 35.73 16.80
N PHE A 546 17.48 36.99 16.73
CA PHE A 546 18.33 38.04 16.19
C PHE A 546 19.47 38.43 17.15
N GLY A 547 19.22 38.45 18.46
CA GLY A 547 20.25 38.71 19.47
C GLY A 547 21.30 37.59 19.56
N GLY A 548 20.88 36.33 19.40
CA GLY A 548 21.74 35.15 19.42
C GLY A 548 22.53 34.94 18.13
N LEU A 549 21.90 35.13 16.96
CA LEU A 549 22.55 34.94 15.65
C LEU A 549 23.46 36.11 15.24
N PHE A 550 23.14 37.36 15.64
CA PHE A 550 23.85 38.56 15.18
C PHE A 550 24.62 39.32 16.27
N GLY A 551 24.60 38.87 17.52
CA GLY A 551 25.57 39.26 18.54
C GLY A 551 25.55 40.75 18.96
N GLY A 552 24.52 41.16 19.71
CA GLY A 552 24.65 42.25 20.69
C GLY A 552 25.00 43.66 20.18
N SER A 553 24.64 44.04 18.94
CA SER A 553 24.90 45.40 18.43
C SER A 553 23.72 46.10 17.74
N MET A 554 22.47 45.72 18.04
CA MET A 554 21.29 46.55 17.72
C MET A 554 20.86 47.49 18.88
N ALA A 555 21.59 47.48 19.99
CA ALA A 555 21.40 48.41 21.10
C ALA A 555 22.10 49.76 20.89
N GLU A 556 21.82 50.43 19.75
CA GLU A 556 21.96 51.89 19.58
C GLU A 556 21.33 52.33 18.24
N SER A 557 20.01 52.57 18.26
CA SER A 557 19.39 53.43 17.26
C SER A 557 19.80 54.89 17.58
N PRO A 558 20.47 55.62 16.68
CA PRO A 558 20.78 57.02 16.91
C PRO A 558 19.46 57.81 16.89
N ALA A 559 19.11 58.42 18.02
CA ALA A 559 18.01 59.36 18.09
C ALA A 559 18.22 60.51 17.07
N ALA A 560 17.12 60.94 16.45
CA ALA A 560 17.09 61.94 15.38
C ALA A 560 17.53 63.36 15.82
#